data_AF-A0A381ICP2-F1
#
_entry.id   AF-A0A381ICP2-F1
#
_cell.length_a   1.000
_cell.length_b   1.000
_cell.length_c   1.000
_cell.angle_alpha   90.00
_cell.angle_beta   90.00
_cell.angle_gamma   90.00
#
_symmetry.space_group_name_H-M   'P 1'
#
loop_
_entity.id
_entity.type
_entity.pdbx_description
1 polymer ?
#
loop_
_entity_poly.entity_id
_entity_poly.type
_entity_poly.pdbx_seq_one_letter_code
_entity_poly.pdbx_strand_id
1 'polypeptide(L)'
;MGIITKIEQQKRNDDRVNIYVDDKFFIAIFKELVYTFNLKKGNEINEEELKPILDDEMYIKAKNKALNILSHADQSEKKIKRKTIIRI
;
A
#
# COMPACT_ATOMS: atom_id res chain seq x y z
N MET A 1 18.66 7.49 2.31
CA MET A 1 18.49 6.77 3.59
C MET A 1 17.63 7.63 4.48
N GLY A 2 16.51 7.11 4.98
CA GLY A 2 15.67 7.76 6.00
C GLY A 2 15.25 6.74 7.04
N ILE A 3 14.99 7.16 8.27
CA ILE A 3 14.68 6.24 9.37
C ILE A 3 13.18 6.20 9.62
N ILE A 4 12.60 5.00 9.72
CA ILE A 4 11.21 4.85 10.14
C ILE A 4 11.10 5.30 11.60
N THR A 5 10.42 6.42 11.81
CA THR A 5 10.25 7.05 13.14
C THR A 5 8.95 6.63 13.81
N LYS A 6 7.91 6.34 13.01
CA LYS A 6 6.59 5.94 13.52
C LYS A 6 5.85 5.09 12.50
N ILE A 7 5.11 4.09 12.99
CA ILE A 7 4.10 3.35 12.24
C ILE A 7 2.82 3.43 13.05
N GLU A 8 1.74 3.93 12.45
CA GLU A 8 0.47 4.19 13.14
C GLU A 8 -0.70 3.65 12.34
N GLN A 9 -1.59 2.89 12.98
CA GLN A 9 -2.81 2.41 12.35
C GLN A 9 -3.78 3.56 12.07
N GLN A 10 -4.45 3.55 10.91
CA GLN A 10 -5.40 4.59 10.58
C GLN A 10 -6.69 4.45 11.39
N LYS A 11 -7.24 5.58 11.88
CA LYS A 11 -8.44 5.60 12.73
C LYS A 11 -9.70 5.01 12.09
N ARG A 12 -9.83 5.09 10.76
CA ARG A 12 -11.04 4.68 10.02
C ARG A 12 -10.88 3.37 9.25
N ASN A 13 -9.65 2.90 9.06
CA ASN A 13 -9.34 1.73 8.26
C ASN A 13 -8.20 0.98 8.96
N ASP A 14 -8.55 -0.13 9.61
CA ASP A 14 -7.65 -0.95 10.40
C ASP A 14 -6.64 -1.75 9.55
N ASP A 15 -6.98 -1.99 8.28
CA ASP A 15 -6.09 -2.61 7.29
C ASP A 15 -5.01 -1.66 6.76
N ARG A 16 -5.07 -0.37 7.11
CA ARG A 16 -4.16 0.68 6.63
C ARG A 16 -3.30 1.22 7.78
N VAL A 17 -2.02 1.45 7.47
CA VAL A 17 -1.05 2.03 8.40
C VAL A 17 -0.31 3.18 7.75
N ASN A 18 -0.09 4.24 8.50
CA ASN A 18 0.74 5.37 8.13
C ASN A 18 2.18 5.11 8.58
N ILE A 19 3.12 5.27 7.66
CA ILE A 19 4.55 5.21 7.90
C ILE A 19 5.10 6.63 7.91
N TYR A 20 5.91 6.91 8.92
CA TYR A 20 6.63 8.16 9.07
C TYR A 20 8.13 7.89 8.97
N VAL A 21 8.80 8.67 8.13
CA VAL A 21 10.24 8.64 7.92
C VAL A 21 10.79 10.00 8.35
N ASP A 22 11.78 10.00 9.25
CA ASP A 22 12.37 11.22 9.82
C ASP A 22 11.31 12.22 10.34
N ASP A 23 10.36 11.70 11.14
CA ASP A 23 9.20 12.38 11.73
C ASP A 23 8.23 13.03 10.73
N LYS A 24 8.38 12.75 9.43
CA LYS A 24 7.50 13.23 8.37
C LYS A 24 6.63 12.10 7.86
N PHE A 25 5.36 12.41 7.60
CA PHE A 25 4.47 11.47 6.93
C PHE A 25 5.07 11.11 5.57
N PHE A 26 5.21 9.82 5.32
CA PHE A 26 5.85 9.32 4.12
C PHE A 26 4.85 8.64 3.21
N ILE A 27 4.19 7.57 3.69
CA ILE A 27 3.20 6.84 2.92
C ILE A 27 2.19 6.14 3.83
N ALA A 28 1.01 5.84 3.28
CA ALA A 28 0.07 4.92 3.88
C ALA A 28 0.02 3.62 3.07
N ILE A 29 0.33 2.49 3.71
CA ILE A 29 0.32 1.16 3.07
C ILE A 29 -0.65 0.20 3.76
N PHE A 30 -0.90 -0.95 3.14
CA PHE A 30 -1.60 -2.04 3.79
C PHE A 30 -0.78 -2.63 4.93
N LYS A 31 -1.47 -2.96 6.02
CA LYS A 31 -0.88 -3.54 7.23
C LYS A 31 -0.15 -4.85 6.95
N GLU A 32 -0.64 -5.65 5.99
CA GLU A 32 0.02 -6.88 5.56
C GLU A 32 1.44 -6.62 5.02
N LEU A 33 1.68 -5.53 4.30
CA LEU A 33 2.99 -5.19 3.75
C LEU A 33 4.00 -4.81 4.83
N VAL A 34 3.55 -4.24 5.96
CA VAL A 34 4.43 -4.01 7.11
C VAL A 34 5.02 -5.32 7.62
N TYR A 35 4.22 -6.40 7.63
CA TYR A 35 4.70 -7.71 8.04
C TYR A 35 5.54 -8.38 6.95
N THR A 36 5.13 -8.33 5.68
CA THR A 36 5.85 -8.92 4.54
C THR A 36 7.26 -8.36 4.41
N PHE A 37 7.41 -7.04 4.55
CA PHE A 37 8.70 -6.35 4.48
C PHE A 37 9.37 -6.19 5.86
N ASN A 38 8.77 -6.74 6.92
CA ASN A 38 9.26 -6.68 8.30
C ASN A 38 9.66 -5.25 8.74
N LEU A 39 8.84 -4.27 8.36
CA LEU A 39 9.07 -2.85 8.65
C LEU A 39 8.86 -2.55 10.13
N LYS A 40 9.87 -1.98 10.76
CA LYS A 40 9.90 -1.64 12.19
C LYS A 40 10.40 -0.22 12.38
N LYS A 41 9.96 0.39 13.49
CA LYS A 41 10.55 1.65 13.95
C LYS A 41 12.06 1.46 14.15
N GLY A 42 12.85 2.40 13.61
CA GLY A 42 14.30 2.34 13.61
C GLY A 42 14.91 1.63 12.39
N ASN A 43 14.12 1.08 11.47
CA ASN A 43 14.68 0.63 10.20
C ASN A 43 15.10 1.81 9.34
N GLU A 44 16.28 1.69 8.74
CA GLU A 44 16.70 2.52 7.64
C GLU A 44 15.98 2.04 6.37
N ILE A 45 15.45 2.99 5.61
CA ILE A 45 14.81 2.76 4.32
C ILE A 45 15.61 3.49 3.23
N ASN A 46 15.84 2.77 2.13
CA ASN A 46 16.41 3.32 0.91
C ASN A 46 15.42 3.33 -0.24
N GLU A 47 15.67 4.17 -1.25
CA GLU A 47 14.80 4.26 -2.43
C GLU A 47 14.64 2.91 -3.15
N GLU A 48 15.67 2.07 -3.13
CA GLU A 48 15.64 0.73 -3.74
C GLU A 48 14.72 -0.24 -2.99
N GLU A 49 14.69 -0.16 -1.65
CA GLU A 49 13.80 -0.98 -0.81
C GLU A 49 12.35 -0.49 -0.88
N LEU A 50 12.17 0.77 -1.26
CA LEU A 50 10.89 1.43 -1.37
C LEU A 50 10.10 1.04 -2.61
N LYS A 51 10.77 0.86 -3.74
CA LYS A 51 10.15 0.45 -5.01
C LYS A 51 9.28 -0.81 -4.88
N PRO A 52 9.77 -1.95 -4.35
CA PRO A 52 8.96 -3.15 -4.24
C PRO A 52 7.77 -2.96 -3.30
N ILE A 53 7.93 -2.20 -2.21
CA ILE A 53 6.82 -1.88 -1.29
C ILE A 53 5.73 -1.10 -2.01
N LEU A 54 6.11 -0.12 -2.83
CA LEU A 54 5.18 0.69 -3.63
C LEU A 54 4.46 -0.14 -4.69
N ASP A 55 5.17 -1.03 -5.37
CA ASP A 55 4.60 -1.89 -6.41
C ASP A 55 3.58 -2.86 -5.80
N ASP A 56 3.92 -3.50 -4.67
CA ASP A 56 3.01 -4.42 -3.97
C ASP A 56 1.78 -3.69 -3.41
N GLU A 57 1.97 -2.50 -2.82
CA GLU A 57 0.90 -1.61 -2.37
C GLU A 57 -0.07 -1.29 -3.51
N MET A 58 0.46 -0.93 -4.68
CA MET A 58 -0.33 -0.62 -5.86
C MET A 58 -1.06 -1.86 -6.39
N TYR A 59 -0.40 -3.02 -6.37
CA TYR A 59 -0.98 -4.29 -6.77
C TYR A 59 -2.16 -4.70 -5.85
N ILE A 60 -1.99 -4.63 -4.53
CA ILE A 60 -3.06 -4.96 -3.57
C ILE A 60 -4.24 -4.00 -3.75
N LYS A 61 -3.97 -2.70 -3.91
CA LYS A 61 -5.01 -1.69 -4.15
C LYS A 61 -5.77 -1.97 -5.45
N ALA A 62 -5.07 -2.33 -6.51
CA ALA A 62 -5.65 -2.71 -7.80
C ALA A 62 -6.50 -3.98 -7.67
N LYS A 63 -5.98 -5.01 -7.00
CA LYS A 63 -6.67 -6.27 -6.75
C LYS A 63 -7.96 -6.06 -5.95
N ASN A 64 -7.90 -5.33 -4.85
CA ASN A 64 -9.08 -5.03 -4.02
C ASN A 64 -10.12 -4.23 -4.79
N LYS A 65 -9.69 -3.28 -5.63
CA LYS A 65 -10.59 -2.55 -6.53
C LYS A 65 -11.25 -3.48 -7.55
N ALA A 66 -10.49 -4.39 -8.15
CA ALA A 66 -11.02 -5.36 -9.11
C ALA A 66 -12.04 -6.30 -8.46
N LEU A 67 -11.71 -6.85 -7.28
CA LEU A 67 -12.60 -7.71 -6.50
C LEU A 67 -13.90 -7.00 -6.13
N ASN A 68 -13.81 -5.74 -5.67
CA ASN A 68 -14.99 -4.95 -5.36
C ASN A 68 -15.86 -4.69 -6.59
N ILE A 69 -15.27 -4.47 -7.77
CA ILE A 69 -16.08 -4.32 -8.99
C ILE A 69 -16.79 -5.63 -9.35
N LEU A 70 -16.07 -6.76 -9.23
CA LEU A 70 -16.57 -8.09 -9.55
C LEU A 70 -17.66 -8.56 -8.57
N SER A 71 -17.60 -8.16 -7.30
CA SER A 71 -18.63 -8.53 -6.32
C SER A 71 -20.01 -7.93 -6.61
N HIS A 72 -20.07 -6.85 -7.39
CA HIS A 72 -21.33 -6.20 -7.74
C HIS A 72 -21.96 -6.74 -9.03
N ALA A 73 -21.14 -7.11 -10.02
CA ALA A 73 -21.60 -7.67 -11.28
C ALA A 73 -20.44 -8.21 -12.12
N ASP A 74 -20.74 -9.20 -12.96
CA ASP A 74 -19.81 -9.72 -13.96
C ASP A 74 -19.28 -8.60 -14.86
N GLN A 75 -17.98 -8.67 -15.15
CA GLN A 75 -17.31 -7.72 -16.02
C GLN A 75 -16.44 -8.45 -17.03
N SER A 76 -16.35 -7.89 -18.24
CA SER A 76 -15.34 -8.32 -19.19
C SER A 76 -13.94 -7.91 -18.73
N GLU A 77 -12.94 -8.72 -19.08
CA GLU A 77 -11.53 -8.47 -18.75
C GLU A 77 -11.07 -7.07 -19.17
N LYS A 78 -11.43 -6.63 -20.38
CA LYS A 78 -11.11 -5.28 -20.89
C LYS A 78 -11.65 -4.18 -19.99
N LYS A 79 -12.85 -4.36 -19.44
CA LYS A 79 -13.49 -3.39 -18.54
C LYS A 79 -12.82 -3.38 -17.17
N ILE A 80 -12.44 -4.54 -16.64
CA ILE A 80 -11.67 -4.65 -15.39
C ILE A 80 -10.31 -3.97 -15.55
N LYS A 81 -9.53 -4.33 -16.59
CA LYS A 81 -8.23 -3.70 -16.89
C LYS A 81 -8.35 -2.18 -16.92
N ARG A 82 -9.34 -1.63 -17.62
CA ARG A 82 -9.55 -0.18 -17.70
C ARG A 82 -9.90 0.46 -16.36
N LYS A 83 -10.73 -0.19 -15.53
CA LYS A 83 -11.18 0.35 -14.24
C LYS A 83 -10.13 0.22 -13.14
N THR A 84 -9.27 -0.79 -13.23
CA THR A 84 -8.25 -1.10 -12.22
C THR A 84 -6.99 -0.25 -12.37
N ILE A 85 -6.78 0.43 -13.52
CA ILE A 85 -5.69 1.39 -13.69
C ILE A 85 -5.76 2.45 -12.57
N ILE A 86 -4.74 2.46 -11.73
CA ILE A 86 -4.50 3.49 -10.73
C ILE A 86 -3.59 4.51 -11.41
N ARG A 87 -4.07 5.75 -11.58
CA ARG A 87 -3.24 6.87 -12.03
C ARG A 87 -2.45 7.39 -10.84
N ILE A 88 -1.14 7.53 -11.04
CA ILE A 88 -0.18 8.11 -10.10
C ILE A 88 -0.18 9.63 -10.30
#